data_AF-A0A7W7YBQ6-F1
#
_entry.id   AF-A0A7W7YBQ6-F1
#
_cell.length_a   1.000
_cell.length_b   1.000
_cell.length_c   1.000
_cell.angle_alpha   90.00
_cell.angle_beta   90.00
_cell.angle_gamma   90.00
#
_symmetry.space_group_name_H-M   'P 1'
#
loop_
_entity.id
_entity.type
_entity.pdbx_description
1 polymer ?
#
loop_
_entity_poly.entity_id
_entity_poly.type
_entity_poly.pdbx_seq_one_letter_code
_entity_poly.pdbx_strand_id
1 'polypeptide(L)'
;MKFHLLRILLVSLLLAGCTAGGLSQAFPGQSLTLSYDDFGPETMAAPFLGPRGAHTAIIAHYGFNNITPSGPEDVRYVNVLQSLNYLRQQVRSLPATAANEPLRQRLRSTYARLYPLQLRRYNNALNGSFLQPFGGMDRRLMLPALPPPEI
;
A
#
# COMPACT_ATOMS: atom_id res chain seq x y z
N MET A 1 -2.12 -42.96 -33.35
CA MET A 1 -2.52 -42.54 -31.98
C MET A 1 -1.42 -41.82 -31.18
N LYS A 2 -0.11 -42.10 -31.38
CA LYS A 2 0.98 -41.47 -30.60
C LYS A 2 1.22 -39.96 -30.87
N PHE A 3 0.94 -39.46 -32.08
CA PHE A 3 1.19 -38.06 -32.45
C PHE A 3 0.19 -37.06 -31.84
N HIS A 4 -1.03 -37.50 -31.49
CA HIS A 4 -2.03 -36.61 -30.88
C HIS A 4 -1.69 -36.28 -29.43
N LEU A 5 -1.16 -37.26 -28.68
CA LEU A 5 -0.69 -37.06 -27.31
C LEU A 5 0.48 -36.07 -27.23
N LEU A 6 1.44 -36.17 -28.16
CA LEU A 6 2.56 -35.24 -28.23
C LEU A 6 2.11 -33.80 -28.53
N ARG A 7 1.13 -33.63 -29.43
CA ARG A 7 0.57 -32.31 -29.76
C ARG A 7 -0.19 -31.70 -28.58
N ILE A 8 -0.96 -32.51 -27.86
CA ILE A 8 -1.69 -32.05 -26.66
C ILE A 8 -0.72 -31.65 -25.55
N LEU A 9 0.35 -32.43 -25.35
CA LEU A 9 1.41 -32.12 -24.37
C LEU A 9 2.14 -30.81 -24.73
N LEU A 10 2.46 -30.61 -26.00
CA LEU A 10 3.15 -29.39 -26.46
C LEU A 10 2.27 -28.15 -26.30
N VAL A 11 0.97 -28.24 -26.61
CA VAL A 11 0.02 -27.13 -26.46
C VAL A 11 -0.22 -26.81 -24.99
N SER A 12 -0.27 -27.82 -24.11
CA SER A 12 -0.41 -27.59 -22.66
C SER A 12 0.84 -26.98 -22.02
N LEU A 13 2.04 -27.36 -22.48
CA LEU A 13 3.30 -26.71 -22.07
C LEU A 13 3.40 -25.26 -22.56
N LEU A 14 2.95 -24.96 -23.78
CA LEU A 14 2.95 -23.60 -24.33
C LEU A 14 1.90 -22.71 -23.65
N LEU A 15 0.72 -23.24 -23.30
CA LEU A 15 -0.31 -22.52 -22.53
C LEU A 15 0.14 -22.23 -21.08
N ALA A 16 0.90 -23.13 -20.46
CA ALA A 16 1.50 -22.89 -19.14
C ALA A 16 2.62 -21.83 -19.18
N GLY A 17 3.32 -21.68 -20.30
CA GLY A 17 4.36 -20.66 -20.48
C GLY A 17 3.81 -19.23 -20.66
N CYS A 18 2.61 -19.07 -21.22
CA CYS A 18 1.99 -17.76 -21.43
C CYS A 18 1.35 -17.16 -20.16
N THR A 19 1.11 -17.95 -19.11
CA THR A 19 0.52 -17.45 -17.86
C THR A 19 1.56 -17.00 -16.84
N ALA A 20 2.83 -17.39 -17.01
CA ALA A 20 3.93 -17.00 -16.12
C ALA A 20 4.22 -15.48 -16.16
N GLY A 21 3.93 -14.80 -17.26
CA GLY A 21 4.05 -13.33 -17.38
C GLY A 21 2.84 -12.55 -16.85
N GLY A 22 1.69 -13.21 -16.64
CA GLY A 22 0.47 -12.55 -16.14
C GLY A 22 0.42 -12.40 -14.62
N LEU A 23 1.16 -13.24 -13.88
CA LEU A 23 1.21 -13.20 -12.43
C LEU A 23 2.14 -12.09 -11.89
N SER A 24 3.16 -11.69 -12.66
CA SER A 24 4.06 -10.59 -12.29
C SER A 24 3.49 -9.20 -12.61
N GLN A 25 2.51 -9.11 -13.52
CA GLN A 25 1.80 -7.86 -13.83
C GLN A 25 0.51 -7.65 -13.02
N ALA A 26 0.10 -8.60 -12.18
CA ALA A 26 -1.15 -8.51 -11.43
C ALA A 26 -1.14 -7.45 -10.30
N PHE A 27 -0.01 -6.81 -10.01
CA PHE A 27 0.05 -5.77 -8.97
C PHE A 27 1.05 -4.63 -9.28
N PRO A 28 0.79 -3.73 -10.24
CA PRO A 28 1.02 -2.33 -9.93
C PRO A 28 0.02 -1.98 -8.81
N GLY A 29 0.40 -2.27 -7.57
CA GLY A 29 -0.47 -2.12 -6.41
C GLY A 29 -1.06 -0.71 -6.41
N GLN A 30 -2.38 -0.60 -6.33
CA GLN A 30 -3.10 0.66 -6.37
C GLN A 30 -2.41 1.70 -5.48
N SER A 31 -1.84 2.72 -6.11
CA SER A 31 -1.11 3.78 -5.43
C SER A 31 -2.01 5.00 -5.25
N LEU A 32 -1.80 5.74 -4.16
CA LEU A 32 -2.46 7.01 -3.92
C LEU A 32 -1.42 8.12 -3.83
N THR A 33 -1.58 9.12 -4.69
CA THR A 33 -0.79 10.35 -4.61
C THR A 33 -1.38 11.25 -3.53
N LEU A 34 -0.53 11.68 -2.61
CA LEU A 34 -0.81 12.57 -1.50
C LEU A 34 0.17 13.75 -1.55
N SER A 35 -0.21 14.84 -0.90
CA SER A 35 0.69 15.96 -0.64
C SER A 35 1.56 15.67 0.58
N TYR A 36 2.72 16.30 0.66
CA TYR A 36 3.53 16.32 1.88
C TYR A 36 2.72 16.85 3.07
N ASP A 37 1.89 17.88 2.84
CA ASP A 37 1.07 18.52 3.88
C ASP A 37 -0.09 17.64 4.38
N ASP A 38 -0.39 16.53 3.69
CA ASP A 38 -1.39 15.55 4.14
C ASP A 38 -0.90 14.78 5.38
N PHE A 39 0.41 14.80 5.65
CA PHE A 39 1.07 14.23 6.83
C PHE A 39 1.35 15.27 7.93
N GLY A 40 0.94 16.52 7.72
CA GLY A 40 1.14 17.62 8.65
C GLY A 40 2.27 18.56 8.27
N PRO A 41 2.63 19.52 9.16
CA PRO A 41 3.71 20.46 8.92
C PRO A 41 5.07 19.74 8.82
N GLU A 42 6.06 20.39 8.22
CA GLU A 42 7.39 19.79 8.01
C GLU A 42 8.05 19.28 9.29
N THR A 43 7.92 20.01 10.39
CA THR A 43 8.42 19.61 11.71
C THR A 43 7.84 18.28 12.20
N MET A 44 6.65 17.91 11.73
CA MET A 44 5.97 16.66 12.05
C MET A 44 6.25 15.57 11.02
N ALA A 45 6.20 15.91 9.73
CA ALA A 45 6.24 14.97 8.62
C ALA A 45 7.67 14.54 8.24
N ALA A 46 8.68 15.40 8.42
CA ALA A 46 10.06 15.14 7.99
C ALA A 46 10.70 13.90 8.62
N PRO A 47 10.48 13.56 9.91
CA PRO A 47 10.98 12.32 10.48
C PRO A 47 10.47 11.04 9.78
N PHE A 48 9.32 11.11 9.11
CA PHE A 48 8.73 9.98 8.40
C PHE A 48 8.96 10.03 6.89
N LEU A 49 8.87 11.21 6.28
CA LEU A 49 8.94 11.42 4.82
C LEU A 49 10.32 11.89 4.32
N GLY A 50 11.21 12.29 5.23
CA GLY A 50 12.41 13.06 4.90
C GLY A 50 12.09 14.55 4.68
N PRO A 51 13.12 15.39 4.45
CA PRO A 51 12.95 16.83 4.26
C PRO A 51 12.09 17.16 3.04
N ARG A 52 11.38 18.30 3.10
CA ARG A 52 10.53 18.79 2.01
C ARG A 52 11.40 19.42 0.91
N GLY A 53 11.23 18.94 -0.32
CA GLY A 53 11.75 19.58 -1.53
C GLY A 53 10.78 20.63 -2.10
N ALA A 54 11.06 21.14 -3.30
CA ALA A 54 10.26 22.21 -3.88
C ALA A 54 8.81 21.75 -4.21
N HIS A 55 8.66 20.52 -4.70
CA HIS A 55 7.37 19.97 -5.12
C HIS A 55 7.21 18.51 -4.67
N THR A 56 7.38 18.25 -3.37
CA THR A 56 7.38 16.88 -2.88
C THR A 56 6.01 16.19 -2.99
N ALA A 57 5.93 15.19 -3.87
CA ALA A 57 4.78 14.32 -4.03
C ALA A 57 4.97 13.02 -3.25
N ILE A 58 3.93 12.59 -2.54
CA ILE A 58 3.95 11.36 -1.76
C ILE A 58 3.12 10.30 -2.49
N ILE A 59 3.73 9.16 -2.80
CA ILE A 59 3.07 8.04 -3.45
C ILE A 59 2.94 6.91 -2.44
N ALA A 60 1.73 6.75 -1.90
CA ALA A 60 1.43 5.65 -0.99
C ALA A 60 1.13 4.38 -1.80
N HIS A 61 1.83 3.27 -1.52
CA HIS A 61 1.69 2.02 -2.26
C HIS A 61 1.75 0.78 -1.37
N TYR A 62 1.48 -0.37 -1.99
CA TYR A 62 1.68 -1.70 -1.40
C TYR A 62 3.00 -2.30 -1.86
N GLY A 63 3.78 -2.86 -0.94
CA GLY A 63 5.01 -3.58 -1.29
C GLY A 63 5.95 -3.78 -0.11
N PHE A 64 6.90 -4.71 -0.26
CA PHE A 64 8.05 -4.83 0.61
C PHE A 64 8.91 -3.57 0.50
N ASN A 65 9.38 -3.04 1.63
CA ASN A 65 10.22 -1.83 1.71
C ASN A 65 11.51 -1.91 0.86
N ASN A 66 11.90 -3.09 0.40
CA ASN A 66 13.10 -3.34 -0.41
C ASN A 66 12.91 -3.01 -1.91
N ILE A 67 11.67 -2.76 -2.35
CA ILE A 67 11.36 -2.29 -3.72
C ILE A 67 10.66 -0.94 -3.63
N THR A 68 11.11 -0.07 -2.72
CA THR A 68 10.75 1.34 -2.77
C THR A 68 11.39 1.89 -4.04
N PRO A 69 10.64 2.28 -5.09
CA PRO A 69 11.25 2.82 -6.28
C PRO A 69 12.05 4.05 -5.89
N SER A 70 13.28 4.17 -6.41
CA SER A 70 14.01 5.43 -6.36
C SER A 70 13.21 6.43 -7.18
N GLY A 71 12.43 7.27 -6.50
CA GLY A 71 11.74 8.37 -7.15
C GLY A 71 12.72 9.45 -7.57
N PRO A 72 12.34 10.36 -8.49
CA PRO A 72 12.99 11.66 -8.61
C PRO A 72 13.16 12.34 -7.25
N GLU A 73 14.08 13.30 -7.11
CA GLU A 73 14.39 13.96 -5.82
C GLU A 73 13.16 14.50 -5.07
N ASP A 74 12.06 14.78 -5.76
CA ASP A 74 10.80 15.28 -5.21
C ASP A 74 9.69 14.21 -5.05
N VAL A 75 9.96 12.93 -5.26
CA VAL A 75 8.96 11.87 -5.06
C VAL A 75 9.36 11.03 -3.86
N ARG A 76 8.41 10.80 -2.95
CA ARG A 76 8.57 9.89 -1.81
C ARG A 76 7.58 8.76 -1.92
N TYR A 77 8.08 7.54 -1.85
CA TYR A 77 7.23 6.35 -1.80
C TYR A 77 7.08 5.92 -0.35
N VAL A 78 5.83 5.68 0.05
CA VAL A 78 5.52 5.26 1.41
C VAL A 78 4.64 4.02 1.41
N ASN A 79 4.90 3.12 2.36
CA ASN A 79 4.03 1.97 2.57
C ASN A 79 2.72 2.42 3.22
N VAL A 80 1.58 1.95 2.71
CA VAL A 80 0.26 2.35 3.25
C VAL A 80 0.09 1.98 4.72
N LEU A 81 0.51 0.78 5.15
CA LEU A 81 0.36 0.35 6.55
C LEU A 81 1.20 1.21 7.49
N GLN A 82 2.45 1.51 7.11
CA GLN A 82 3.31 2.41 7.88
C GLN A 82 2.71 3.81 7.96
N SER A 83 2.17 4.32 6.86
CA SER A 83 1.50 5.62 6.80
C SER A 83 0.29 5.69 7.73
N LEU A 84 -0.56 4.65 7.76
CA LEU A 84 -1.71 4.58 8.67
C LEU A 84 -1.26 4.60 10.14
N ASN A 85 -0.25 3.80 10.50
CA ASN A 85 0.28 3.77 11.87
C ASN A 85 0.86 5.12 12.28
N TYR A 86 1.64 5.75 11.40
CA TYR A 86 2.20 7.08 11.61
C TYR A 86 1.09 8.13 11.84
N LEU A 87 0.12 8.24 10.93
CA LEU A 87 -0.97 9.22 11.01
C LEU A 87 -1.76 9.05 12.31
N ARG A 88 -2.03 7.80 12.70
CA ARG A 88 -2.73 7.50 13.95
C ARG A 88 -1.92 7.91 15.18
N GLN A 89 -0.61 7.68 15.16
CA GLN A 89 0.27 8.12 16.24
C GLN A 89 0.28 9.65 16.35
N GLN A 90 0.38 10.36 15.23
CA GLN A 90 0.36 11.83 15.22
C GLN A 90 -0.96 12.42 15.72
N VAL A 91 -2.10 11.85 15.31
CA VAL A 91 -3.43 12.27 15.83
C VAL A 91 -3.53 12.07 17.34
N ARG A 92 -2.89 11.03 17.89
CA ARG A 92 -2.90 10.73 19.33
C ARG A 92 -1.93 11.60 20.12
N SER A 93 -0.78 11.95 19.56
CA SER A 93 0.22 12.80 20.23
C SER A 93 -0.17 14.27 20.23
N LEU A 94 -1.00 14.72 19.28
CA LEU A 94 -1.48 16.09 19.23
C LEU A 94 -2.41 16.43 20.40
N PRO A 95 -2.10 17.46 21.20
CA PRO A 95 -3.00 17.94 22.26
C PRO A 95 -4.38 18.29 21.72
N ALA A 96 -5.43 17.90 22.45
CA ALA A 96 -6.83 18.18 22.12
C ALA A 96 -7.19 19.64 22.42
N THR A 97 -6.62 20.55 21.64
CA THR A 97 -6.85 22.01 21.73
C THR A 97 -7.49 22.51 20.43
N ALA A 98 -8.33 23.55 20.51
CA ALA A 98 -9.02 24.13 19.36
C ALA A 98 -8.06 24.54 18.21
N ALA A 99 -6.86 25.01 18.53
CA ALA A 99 -5.84 25.37 17.55
C ALA A 99 -5.31 24.18 16.72
N ASN A 100 -5.31 22.97 17.30
CA ASN A 100 -4.81 21.75 16.66
C ASN A 100 -5.91 20.95 15.96
N GLU A 101 -7.18 21.32 16.15
CA GLU A 101 -8.30 20.56 15.59
C GLU A 101 -8.29 20.53 14.05
N PRO A 102 -8.00 21.62 13.33
CA PRO A 102 -7.90 21.58 11.86
C PRO A 102 -6.80 20.62 11.38
N LEU A 103 -5.67 20.57 12.08
CA LEU A 103 -4.58 19.64 11.77
C LEU A 103 -4.99 18.19 12.06
N ARG A 104 -5.64 17.93 13.19
CA ARG A 104 -6.17 16.60 13.54
C ARG A 104 -7.19 16.12 12.50
N GLN A 105 -8.11 16.99 12.07
CA GLN A 105 -9.08 16.69 11.02
C GLN A 105 -8.39 16.34 9.70
N ARG A 106 -7.36 17.09 9.30
CA ARG A 106 -6.57 16.77 8.10
C ARG A 106 -5.89 15.42 8.21
N LEU A 107 -5.22 15.12 9.32
CA LEU A 107 -4.55 13.82 9.50
C LEU A 107 -5.56 12.65 9.49
N ARG A 108 -6.74 12.84 10.10
CA ARG A 108 -7.84 11.86 10.07
C ARG A 108 -8.41 11.68 8.67
N SER A 109 -8.56 12.76 7.90
CA SER A 109 -9.06 12.67 6.52
C SER A 109 -8.05 11.97 5.61
N THR A 110 -6.75 12.25 5.76
CA THR A 110 -5.67 11.50 5.08
C THR A 110 -5.72 10.01 5.44
N TYR A 111 -5.88 9.69 6.73
CA TYR A 111 -6.03 8.30 7.18
C TYR A 111 -7.23 7.62 6.51
N ALA A 112 -8.38 8.30 6.49
CA ALA A 112 -9.61 7.79 5.87
C ALA A 112 -9.46 7.59 4.35
N ARG A 113 -8.65 8.41 3.66
CA ARG A 113 -8.33 8.23 2.23
C ARG A 113 -7.43 7.02 1.97
N LEU A 114 -6.48 6.75 2.86
CA LEU A 114 -5.56 5.61 2.76
C LEU A 114 -6.21 4.28 3.16
N TYR A 115 -7.14 4.31 4.11
CA TYR A 115 -7.74 3.11 4.69
C TYR A 115 -8.41 2.15 3.69
N PRO A 116 -9.21 2.60 2.69
CA PRO A 116 -9.83 1.73 1.69
C PRO A 116 -8.82 0.89 0.91
N LEU A 117 -7.64 1.45 0.66
CA LEU A 117 -6.59 0.73 -0.04
C LEU A 117 -6.13 -0.45 0.84
N GLN A 118 -5.93 -0.22 2.15
CA GLN A 118 -5.41 -1.23 3.07
C GLN A 118 -6.46 -2.32 3.30
N LEU A 119 -7.73 -1.91 3.42
CA LEU A 119 -8.86 -2.81 3.51
C LEU A 119 -9.00 -3.67 2.25
N ARG A 120 -8.82 -3.09 1.06
CA ARG A 120 -8.83 -3.83 -0.21
C ARG A 120 -7.72 -4.87 -0.25
N ARG A 121 -6.49 -4.52 0.15
CA ARG A 121 -5.38 -5.49 0.25
C ARG A 121 -5.71 -6.61 1.24
N TYR A 122 -6.22 -6.26 2.42
CA TYR A 122 -6.62 -7.22 3.43
C TYR A 122 -7.68 -8.20 2.89
N ASN A 123 -8.75 -7.69 2.28
CA ASN A 123 -9.80 -8.50 1.67
C ASN A 123 -9.25 -9.38 0.54
N ASN A 124 -8.36 -8.86 -0.30
CA ASN A 124 -7.73 -9.65 -1.36
C ASN A 124 -6.84 -10.77 -0.80
N ALA A 125 -6.13 -10.52 0.30
CA ALA A 125 -5.31 -11.53 0.95
C ALA A 125 -6.16 -12.64 1.60
N LEU A 126 -7.32 -12.27 2.18
CA LEU A 126 -8.30 -13.24 2.69
C LEU A 126 -8.96 -14.05 1.56
N ASN A 127 -9.32 -13.40 0.46
CA ASN A 127 -9.98 -14.02 -0.70
C ASN A 127 -9.04 -14.82 -1.60
N GLY A 128 -7.72 -14.74 -1.38
CA GLY A 128 -6.74 -15.53 -2.12
C GLY A 128 -7.01 -17.04 -1.97
N SER A 129 -6.77 -17.83 -3.02
CA SER A 129 -6.93 -19.29 -2.94
C SER A 129 -5.92 -19.91 -1.96
N PHE A 130 -6.28 -20.97 -1.23
CA PHE A 130 -5.36 -21.71 -0.35
C PHE A 130 -4.12 -22.26 -1.09
N LEU A 131 -4.22 -22.42 -2.41
CA LEU A 131 -3.17 -22.98 -3.27
C LEU A 131 -2.05 -21.98 -3.64
N GLN A 132 -2.26 -20.68 -3.41
CA GLN A 132 -1.25 -19.64 -3.62
C GLN A 132 -1.29 -18.62 -2.47
N PRO A 133 -0.53 -18.83 -1.39
CA PRO A 133 -0.38 -17.82 -0.35
C PRO A 133 0.33 -16.60 -0.94
N PHE A 134 -0.38 -15.48 -1.07
CA PHE A 134 0.23 -14.20 -1.42
C PHE A 134 1.23 -13.79 -0.32
N GLY A 135 2.53 -13.92 -0.62
CA GLY A 135 3.61 -13.39 0.21
C GLY A 135 3.93 -14.15 1.49
N GLY A 136 3.55 -15.43 1.61
CA GLY A 136 3.96 -16.29 2.73
C GLY A 136 3.46 -15.86 4.11
N MET A 137 2.55 -14.89 4.21
CA MET A 137 1.94 -14.48 5.47
C MET A 137 0.81 -15.44 5.84
N ASP A 138 0.89 -16.01 7.04
CA ASP A 138 -0.20 -16.79 7.60
C ASP A 138 -1.44 -15.90 7.76
N ARG A 139 -2.52 -16.22 7.05
CA ARG A 139 -3.77 -15.42 7.01
C ARG A 139 -4.36 -15.22 8.41
N ARG A 140 -4.06 -16.12 9.34
CA ARG A 140 -4.49 -16.08 10.74
C ARG A 140 -3.89 -14.91 11.52
N LEU A 141 -2.77 -14.37 11.05
CA LEU A 141 -2.06 -13.25 11.69
C LEU A 141 -2.30 -11.92 10.96
N MET A 142 -3.05 -11.93 9.85
CA MET A 142 -3.43 -10.71 9.18
C MET A 142 -4.58 -10.08 9.96
N LEU A 143 -4.30 -8.96 10.62
CA LEU A 143 -5.32 -8.08 11.16
C LEU A 143 -5.44 -6.86 10.24
N PRO A 144 -6.67 -6.37 9.97
CA PRO A 144 -6.83 -5.13 9.25
C PRO A 144 -6.22 -3.98 10.09
N ALA A 145 -5.82 -2.90 9.41
CA ALA A 145 -5.57 -1.66 10.14
C ALA A 145 -6.87 -1.26 10.88
N LEU A 146 -6.75 -0.53 11.99
CA LEU A 146 -7.95 -0.09 12.69
C LEU A 146 -8.75 0.89 11.83
N PRO A 147 -10.09 0.89 11.93
CA PRO A 147 -10.90 1.80 11.14
C PRO A 147 -10.57 3.26 11.46
N PRO A 148 -10.79 4.17 10.50
CA PRO A 148 -10.64 5.60 10.76
C PRO A 148 -11.53 5.98 11.96
N PRO A 149 -11.04 6.84 12.87
CA PRO A 149 -11.92 7.44 13.87
C PRO A 149 -12.97 8.30 13.16
N GLU A 150 -14.19 8.36 13.73
CA GLU A 150 -15.23 9.27 13.25
C GLU A 150 -14.70 10.71 13.26
N ILE A 151 -14.93 11.43 12.15
CA ILE A 151 -14.44 12.80 11.92
C ILE A 151 -15.45 13.77 12.53
#